data_AF-A0A536EBL1-F1
#
_entry.id   AF-A0A536EBL1-F1
#
_cell.length_a   1.000
_cell.length_b   1.000
_cell.length_c   1.000
_cell.angle_alpha   90.00
_cell.angle_beta   90.00
_cell.angle_gamma   90.00
#
_symmetry.space_group_name_H-M   'P 1'
#
loop_
_entity.id
_entity.type
_entity.pdbx_description
1 polymer ?
#
loop_
_entity_poly.entity_id
_entity_poly.type
_entity_poly.pdbx_seq_one_letter_code
_entity_poly.pdbx_strand_id
1 'polypeptide(L)'
;MARVHWLPEVPGEIRSHDPLMVSNYEDLFYGPPAPSIDMSPEAWATVLQRSPARLRRLLRMALFAQRRILGLRLGRHSAEHLFGWSVAERGDHWFRLEASSWMGEAHLVFHSDERHVSVATLLRYDRPIGKVIWAPVAFGHRMVGLALLSYVLNAPTLRLSRRRSTV
;
A
#
# COMPACT_ATOMS: atom_id res chain seq x y z
N MET A 1 -4.68 20.98 0.51
CA MET A 1 -3.98 19.68 0.41
C MET A 1 -4.87 18.64 1.04
N ALA A 2 -5.09 17.50 0.37
CA ALA A 2 -5.80 16.37 0.99
C ALA A 2 -5.03 15.92 2.23
N ARG A 3 -5.70 15.88 3.39
CA ARG A 3 -5.11 15.43 4.65
C ARG A 3 -5.17 13.91 4.69
N VAL A 4 -4.02 13.29 4.92
CA VAL A 4 -3.92 11.85 5.19
C VAL A 4 -3.84 11.64 6.69
N HIS A 5 -4.53 10.62 7.16
CA HIS A 5 -4.62 10.21 8.54
C HIS A 5 -4.04 8.80 8.69
N TRP A 6 -3.65 8.48 9.92
CA TRP A 6 -3.13 7.17 10.30
C TRP A 6 -3.93 6.63 11.50
N LEU A 7 -4.24 5.33 11.49
CA LEU A 7 -4.80 4.59 12.61
C LEU A 7 -3.96 3.33 12.88
N PRO A 8 -3.82 2.92 14.15
CA PRO A 8 -3.07 1.72 14.52
C PRO A 8 -3.85 0.40 14.30
N GLU A 9 -5.12 0.48 13.89
CA GLU A 9 -6.01 -0.66 13.70
C GLU A 9 -6.74 -0.54 12.37
N VAL A 10 -7.00 -1.68 11.72
CA VAL A 10 -7.69 -1.73 10.43
C VAL A 10 -9.18 -2.01 10.66
N PRO A 11 -10.10 -1.16 10.17
CA PRO A 11 -11.54 -1.39 10.25
C PRO A 11 -11.96 -2.74 9.66
N GLY A 12 -12.98 -3.37 10.25
CA GLY A 12 -13.42 -4.71 9.89
C GLY A 12 -13.73 -4.92 8.41
N GLU A 13 -14.27 -3.90 7.74
CA GLU A 13 -14.53 -3.92 6.29
C GLU A 13 -13.23 -4.17 5.49
N ILE A 14 -12.20 -3.35 5.71
CA ILE A 14 -10.91 -3.48 5.04
C ILE A 14 -10.19 -4.75 5.49
N ARG A 15 -10.33 -5.12 6.78
CA ARG A 15 -9.75 -6.34 7.35
C ARG A 15 -10.31 -7.61 6.70
N SER A 16 -11.59 -7.59 6.30
CA SER A 16 -12.27 -8.74 5.70
C SER A 16 -11.71 -9.14 4.32
N HIS A 17 -11.01 -8.23 3.64
CA HIS A 17 -10.29 -8.50 2.39
C HIS A 17 -8.97 -9.25 2.61
N ASP A 18 -8.55 -9.41 3.86
CA ASP A 18 -7.29 -10.05 4.21
C ASP A 18 -7.52 -11.40 4.91
N PRO A 19 -6.99 -12.52 4.37
CA PRO A 19 -7.17 -13.85 4.91
C PRO A 19 -6.24 -14.15 6.08
N LEU A 20 -5.35 -13.24 6.52
CA LEU A 20 -4.56 -13.48 7.73
C LEU A 20 -5.53 -13.52 8.92
N MET A 21 -5.77 -14.72 9.45
CA MET A 21 -6.62 -14.91 10.61
C MET A 21 -6.14 -14.12 11.84
N VAL A 22 -4.82 -13.94 11.99
CA VAL A 22 -4.20 -13.16 13.07
C VAL A 22 -3.06 -12.32 12.52
N SER A 23 -3.08 -11.03 12.82
CA SER A 23 -2.03 -10.04 12.56
C SER A 23 -1.38 -9.67 13.89
N ASN A 24 -0.04 -9.56 13.91
CA ASN A 24 0.70 -9.06 15.07
C ASN A 24 0.98 -7.55 14.98
N TYR A 25 0.75 -6.96 13.81
CA TYR A 25 0.86 -5.54 13.57
C TYR A 25 -0.13 -5.12 12.49
N GLU A 26 -0.73 -3.95 12.71
CA GLU A 26 -1.61 -3.29 11.78
C GLU A 26 -1.28 -1.80 11.70
N ASP A 27 -1.47 -1.22 10.51
CA ASP A 27 -1.55 0.22 10.30
C ASP A 27 -2.56 0.48 9.18
N LEU A 28 -3.39 1.51 9.34
CA LEU A 28 -4.22 2.05 8.28
C LEU A 28 -3.78 3.47 7.96
N PHE A 29 -3.52 3.76 6.69
CA PHE A 29 -3.44 5.13 6.18
C PHE A 29 -4.66 5.41 5.33
N TYR A 30 -5.33 6.54 5.56
CA TYR A 30 -6.51 6.89 4.77
C TYR A 30 -6.60 8.41 4.54
N GLY A 31 -7.33 8.79 3.50
CA GLY A 31 -7.62 10.19 3.22
C GLY A 31 -8.90 10.33 2.38
N PRO A 32 -9.23 11.54 1.91
CA PRO A 32 -10.43 11.78 1.09
C PRO A 32 -10.47 10.89 -0.15
N PRO A 33 -11.65 10.72 -0.77
CA PRO A 33 -11.79 9.81 -1.90
C PRO A 33 -10.96 10.34 -3.08
N ALA A 34 -10.40 9.42 -3.86
CA ALA A 34 -9.64 9.74 -5.07
C ALA A 34 -10.39 9.23 -6.30
N PRO A 35 -11.53 9.84 -6.68
CA PRO A 35 -12.41 9.33 -7.74
C PRO A 35 -11.74 9.30 -9.13
N SER A 36 -10.57 9.90 -9.25
CA SER A 36 -9.79 9.90 -10.47
C SER A 36 -8.85 8.68 -10.57
N ILE A 37 -8.56 7.99 -9.47
CA ILE A 37 -7.65 6.83 -9.44
C ILE A 37 -8.48 5.56 -9.44
N ASP A 38 -8.38 4.80 -10.52
CA ASP A 38 -8.88 3.43 -10.56
C ASP A 38 -8.19 2.61 -9.47
N MET A 39 -8.97 1.82 -8.73
CA MET A 39 -8.43 0.96 -7.68
C MET A 39 -7.84 -0.32 -8.27
N SER A 40 -6.89 -0.16 -9.18
CA SER A 40 -6.12 -1.23 -9.80
C SER A 40 -4.63 -1.10 -9.47
N PRO A 41 -3.91 -2.23 -9.30
CA PRO A 41 -2.47 -2.19 -9.07
C PRO A 41 -1.70 -1.38 -10.12
N GLU A 42 -2.14 -1.45 -11.38
CA GLU A 42 -1.50 -0.81 -12.53
C GLU A 42 -1.67 0.71 -12.52
N ALA A 43 -2.85 1.20 -12.12
CA ALA A 43 -3.11 2.63 -11.95
C ALA A 43 -2.23 3.21 -10.83
N TRP A 44 -2.17 2.52 -9.68
CA TRP A 44 -1.30 2.89 -8.56
C TRP A 44 0.19 2.86 -8.94
N ALA A 45 0.63 1.85 -9.69
CA ALA A 45 1.99 1.80 -10.23
C ALA A 45 2.29 3.03 -11.07
N THR A 46 1.38 3.38 -11.99
CA THR A 46 1.52 4.51 -12.91
C THR A 46 1.62 5.83 -12.17
N VAL A 47 0.76 6.06 -11.17
CA VAL A 47 0.79 7.27 -10.33
C VAL A 47 2.12 7.36 -9.58
N LEU A 48 2.51 6.29 -8.88
CA LEU A 48 3.73 6.28 -8.07
C LEU A 48 5.02 6.39 -8.91
N GLN A 49 5.04 5.83 -10.12
CA GLN A 49 6.16 5.98 -11.06
C GLN A 49 6.32 7.43 -11.55
N ARG A 50 5.22 8.19 -11.65
CA ARG A 50 5.22 9.62 -12.01
C ARG A 50 5.57 10.54 -10.84
N SER A 51 5.78 10.00 -9.64
CA SER A 51 6.11 10.80 -8.47
C SER A 51 7.41 11.60 -8.61
N PRO A 52 7.55 12.75 -7.93
CA PRO A 52 8.78 13.54 -7.94
C PRO A 52 10.01 12.73 -7.53
N ALA A 53 11.19 13.13 -8.00
CA ALA A 53 12.44 12.39 -7.77
C ALA A 53 12.73 12.09 -6.28
N ARG A 54 12.37 13.01 -5.37
CA ARG A 54 12.48 12.81 -3.92
C ARG A 54 11.63 11.65 -3.44
N LEU A 55 10.38 11.54 -3.90
CA LEU A 55 9.46 10.48 -3.50
C LEU A 55 9.84 9.14 -4.14
N ARG A 56 10.28 9.14 -5.41
CA ARG A 56 10.86 7.93 -6.03
C ARG A 56 12.09 7.42 -5.29
N ARG A 57 12.93 8.31 -4.76
CA ARG A 57 14.07 7.91 -3.92
C ARG A 57 13.60 7.30 -2.61
N LEU A 58 12.62 7.92 -1.94
CA LEU A 58 12.02 7.38 -0.72
C LEU A 58 11.44 5.98 -0.95
N LEU A 59 10.64 5.80 -2.01
CA LEU A 59 10.08 4.51 -2.39
C LEU A 59 11.17 3.46 -2.63
N ARG A 60 12.24 3.79 -3.37
CA ARG A 60 13.37 2.87 -3.58
C ARG A 60 14.09 2.48 -2.28
N MET A 61 14.26 3.43 -1.35
CA MET A 61 14.85 3.13 -0.04
C MET A 61 13.94 2.23 0.79
N ALA A 62 12.63 2.46 0.77
CA ALA A 62 11.65 1.61 1.44
C ALA A 62 11.66 0.18 0.87
N LEU A 63 11.65 0.03 -0.46
CA LEU A 63 11.75 -1.29 -1.13
C LEU A 63 13.08 -2.00 -0.81
N PHE A 64 14.19 -1.25 -0.71
CA PHE A 64 15.47 -1.81 -0.30
C PHE A 64 15.44 -2.31 1.15
N ALA A 65 14.89 -1.52 2.07
CA ALA A 65 14.70 -1.94 3.47
C ALA A 65 13.80 -3.17 3.57
N GLN A 66 12.71 -3.23 2.81
CA GLN A 66 11.83 -4.39 2.71
C GLN A 66 12.58 -5.66 2.29
N ARG A 67 13.44 -5.57 1.26
CA ARG A 67 14.24 -6.72 0.79
C ARG A 67 15.35 -7.12 1.75
N ARG A 68 16.03 -6.15 2.38
CA ARG A 68 17.30 -6.41 3.10
C ARG A 68 17.15 -6.52 4.61
N ILE A 69 16.24 -5.75 5.20
CA ILE A 69 15.99 -5.74 6.65
C ILE A 69 14.88 -6.71 6.97
N LEU A 70 13.75 -6.61 6.27
CA LEU A 70 12.61 -7.51 6.48
C LEU A 70 12.78 -8.84 5.77
N GLY A 71 13.63 -8.90 4.75
CA GLY A 71 13.84 -10.13 3.97
C GLY A 71 12.60 -10.53 3.16
N LEU A 72 11.78 -9.54 2.76
CA LEU A 72 10.60 -9.79 1.93
C LEU A 72 11.05 -10.28 0.55
N ARG A 73 10.44 -11.39 0.12
CA ARG A 73 10.65 -12.01 -1.19
C ARG A 73 9.88 -11.23 -2.24
N LEU A 74 10.46 -10.11 -2.66
CA LEU A 74 9.88 -9.27 -3.71
C LEU A 74 10.36 -9.73 -5.09
N GLY A 75 9.41 -10.00 -5.99
CA GLY A 75 9.66 -10.34 -7.38
C GLY A 75 10.11 -9.16 -8.25
N ARG A 76 10.11 -9.38 -9.57
CA ARG A 76 10.31 -8.32 -10.57
C ARG A 76 8.99 -7.63 -10.83
N HIS A 77 9.00 -6.32 -11.10
CA HIS A 77 7.78 -5.61 -11.48
C HIS A 77 7.16 -6.21 -12.74
N SER A 78 5.87 -6.54 -12.67
CA SER A 78 5.06 -7.11 -13.76
C SER A 78 3.57 -6.85 -13.49
N ALA A 79 2.67 -7.30 -14.38
CA ALA A 79 1.23 -7.24 -14.15
C ALA A 79 0.79 -8.01 -12.88
N GLU A 80 1.55 -9.02 -12.49
CA GLU A 80 1.31 -9.81 -11.28
C GLU A 80 2.06 -9.27 -10.07
N HIS A 81 2.94 -8.27 -10.25
CA HIS A 81 3.82 -7.78 -9.19
C HIS A 81 3.93 -6.25 -9.16
N LEU A 82 3.29 -5.62 -8.19
CA LEU A 82 3.36 -4.17 -7.97
C LEU A 82 4.60 -3.81 -7.14
N PHE A 83 5.58 -3.13 -7.75
CA PHE A 83 6.89 -2.85 -7.13
C PHE A 83 7.59 -4.08 -6.53
N GLY A 84 7.28 -5.27 -7.07
CA GLY A 84 7.81 -6.56 -6.61
C GLY A 84 6.96 -7.27 -5.56
N TRP A 85 5.92 -6.63 -5.01
CA TRP A 85 4.91 -7.32 -4.19
C TRP A 85 3.96 -8.10 -5.09
N SER A 86 3.63 -9.34 -4.71
CA SER A 86 2.68 -10.15 -5.48
C SER A 86 1.28 -9.54 -5.38
N VAL A 87 0.57 -9.41 -6.50
CA VAL A 87 -0.85 -9.04 -6.49
C VAL A 87 -1.65 -10.32 -6.27
N ALA A 88 -2.09 -10.54 -5.04
CA ALA A 88 -2.79 -11.77 -4.66
C ALA A 88 -4.26 -11.75 -5.09
N GLU A 89 -4.92 -10.59 -4.98
CA GLU A 89 -6.35 -10.49 -5.24
C GLU A 89 -6.75 -9.09 -5.70
N ARG A 90 -7.85 -9.02 -6.45
CA ARG A 90 -8.44 -7.81 -7.00
C ARG A 90 -9.95 -7.90 -6.82
N GLY A 91 -10.55 -6.84 -6.31
CA GLY A 91 -11.99 -6.60 -6.33
C GLY A 91 -12.32 -5.28 -7.01
N ASP A 92 -13.61 -4.91 -7.03
CA ASP A 92 -14.08 -3.74 -7.77
C ASP A 92 -13.51 -2.41 -7.23
N HIS A 93 -13.34 -2.33 -5.92
CA HIS A 93 -12.85 -1.14 -5.23
C HIS A 93 -11.71 -1.42 -4.27
N TRP A 94 -11.01 -2.54 -4.46
CA TRP A 94 -9.89 -2.91 -3.62
C TRP A 94 -8.94 -3.87 -4.35
N PHE A 95 -7.71 -3.93 -3.88
CA PHE A 95 -6.79 -4.99 -4.27
C PHE A 95 -5.83 -5.29 -3.12
N ARG A 96 -5.25 -6.49 -3.14
CA ARG A 96 -4.37 -6.98 -2.09
C ARG A 96 -3.03 -7.38 -2.66
N LEU A 97 -1.98 -6.89 -2.00
CA LEU A 97 -0.61 -7.29 -2.26
C LEU A 97 -0.11 -8.16 -1.12
N GLU A 98 0.75 -9.12 -1.44
CA GLU A 98 1.36 -10.01 -0.48
C GLU A 98 2.86 -10.14 -0.71
N ALA A 99 3.58 -10.34 0.38
CA ALA A 99 4.96 -10.80 0.36
C ALA A 99 5.24 -11.66 1.59
N SER A 100 6.00 -12.75 1.37
CA SER A 100 6.53 -13.57 2.45
C SER A 100 7.97 -13.17 2.79
N SER A 101 8.37 -13.43 4.01
CA SER A 101 9.74 -13.24 4.49
C SER A 101 10.16 -14.43 5.36
N TRP A 102 11.40 -14.41 5.84
CA TRP A 102 11.87 -15.37 6.84
C TRP A 102 11.27 -15.11 8.24
N MET A 103 10.69 -13.93 8.47
CA MET A 103 10.10 -13.52 9.75
C MET A 103 8.57 -13.67 9.79
N GLY A 104 7.92 -13.89 8.64
CA GLY A 104 6.49 -14.11 8.51
C GLY A 104 5.91 -13.55 7.21
N GLU A 105 4.64 -13.17 7.24
CA GLU A 105 3.85 -12.69 6.09
C GLU A 105 3.49 -11.22 6.25
N ALA A 106 3.53 -10.47 5.14
CA ALA A 106 3.12 -9.08 5.09
C ALA A 106 2.13 -8.89 3.95
N HIS A 107 0.97 -8.33 4.26
CA HIS A 107 -0.09 -8.03 3.30
C HIS A 107 -0.36 -6.53 3.29
N LEU A 108 -0.67 -5.99 2.11
CA LEU A 108 -1.11 -4.61 1.91
C LEU A 108 -2.46 -4.64 1.23
N VAL A 109 -3.48 -4.06 1.86
CA VAL A 109 -4.82 -3.94 1.29
C VAL A 109 -5.06 -2.50 0.91
N PHE A 110 -5.31 -2.28 -0.38
CA PHE A 110 -5.71 -0.99 -0.93
C PHE A 110 -7.22 -1.02 -1.11
N HIS A 111 -7.92 -0.02 -0.60
CA HIS A 111 -9.37 0.04 -0.61
C HIS A 111 -9.84 1.46 -0.91
N SER A 112 -10.90 1.60 -1.70
CA SER A 112 -11.64 2.85 -1.87
C SER A 112 -13.10 2.63 -1.58
N ASP A 113 -13.70 3.58 -0.88
CA ASP A 113 -15.14 3.74 -0.80
C ASP A 113 -15.53 5.15 -1.27
N GLU A 114 -16.80 5.51 -1.11
CA GLU A 114 -17.33 6.83 -1.50
C GLU A 114 -16.72 7.99 -0.69
N ARG A 115 -16.16 7.71 0.48
CA ARG A 115 -15.68 8.69 1.47
C ARG A 115 -14.16 8.72 1.58
N HIS A 116 -13.48 7.59 1.36
CA HIS A 116 -12.06 7.48 1.62
C HIS A 116 -11.33 6.56 0.64
N VAL A 117 -10.05 6.85 0.45
CA VAL A 117 -9.07 5.90 -0.06
C VAL A 117 -8.13 5.52 1.06
N SER A 118 -7.88 4.23 1.19
CA SER A 118 -7.21 3.61 2.32
C SER A 118 -6.14 2.61 1.87
N VAL A 119 -5.06 2.53 2.64
CA VAL A 119 -4.00 1.54 2.51
C VAL A 119 -3.75 0.94 3.88
N ALA A 120 -4.15 -0.32 4.06
CA ALA A 120 -3.87 -1.09 5.25
C ALA A 120 -2.58 -1.90 5.09
N THR A 121 -1.80 -2.00 6.17
CA THR A 121 -0.64 -2.87 6.29
C THR A 121 -0.92 -3.88 7.39
N LEU A 122 -0.84 -5.17 7.07
CA LEU A 122 -1.02 -6.25 8.04
C LEU A 122 0.23 -7.12 8.03
N LEU A 123 0.79 -7.39 9.21
CA LEU A 123 1.92 -8.31 9.35
C LEU A 123 1.61 -9.40 10.35
N ARG A 124 1.93 -10.63 9.97
CA ARG A 124 2.00 -11.77 10.86
C ARG A 124 3.48 -12.14 11.04
N TYR A 125 3.95 -12.20 12.28
CA TYR A 125 5.27 -12.71 12.62
C TYR A 125 5.16 -14.17 12.99
N ASP A 126 5.89 -15.01 12.27
CA ASP A 126 6.05 -16.42 12.64
C ASP A 126 7.19 -16.60 13.66
N ARG A 127 7.99 -15.54 13.89
CA ARG A 127 9.13 -15.54 14.81
C ARG A 127 9.13 -14.32 15.75
N PRO A 128 9.45 -14.47 17.05
CA PRO A 128 9.48 -13.36 18.01
C PRO A 128 10.41 -12.20 17.60
N ILE A 129 11.50 -12.50 16.91
CA ILE A 129 12.45 -11.49 16.43
C ILE A 129 11.82 -10.51 15.42
N GLY A 130 10.73 -10.92 14.74
CA GLY A 130 9.96 -10.04 13.86
C GLY A 130 9.45 -8.81 14.59
N LYS A 131 8.96 -8.96 15.83
CA LYS A 131 8.49 -7.85 16.66
C LYS A 131 9.62 -6.86 17.01
N VAL A 132 10.82 -7.37 17.29
CA VAL A 132 12.00 -6.57 17.64
C VAL A 132 12.49 -5.77 16.43
N ILE A 133 12.58 -6.40 15.26
CA ILE A 133 13.00 -5.73 14.02
C ILE A 133 11.94 -4.75 13.54
N TRP A 134 10.65 -5.09 13.68
CA TRP A 134 9.59 -4.25 13.19
C TRP A 134 9.40 -2.97 14.00
N ALA A 135 9.62 -2.98 15.32
CA ALA A 135 9.46 -1.78 16.16
C ALA A 135 10.15 -0.52 15.60
N PRO A 136 11.44 -0.53 15.22
CA PRO A 136 12.07 0.61 14.57
C PRO A 136 11.60 0.83 13.12
N VAL A 137 11.31 -0.24 12.37
CA VAL A 137 10.85 -0.14 10.98
C VAL A 137 9.46 0.48 10.86
N ALA A 138 8.58 0.23 11.81
CA ALA A 138 7.21 0.74 11.89
C ALA A 138 7.17 2.27 11.81
N PHE A 139 8.09 2.96 12.49
CA PHE A 139 8.18 4.41 12.43
C PHE A 139 8.47 4.90 11.00
N GLY A 140 9.49 4.32 10.35
CA GLY A 140 9.83 4.65 8.97
C GLY A 140 8.71 4.29 7.98
N HIS A 141 8.07 3.13 8.20
CA HIS A 141 6.91 2.66 7.43
C HIS A 141 5.78 3.67 7.46
N ARG A 142 5.40 4.18 8.64
CA ARG A 142 4.34 5.20 8.78
C ARG A 142 4.66 6.47 8.02
N MET A 143 5.89 6.96 8.10
CA MET A 143 6.29 8.16 7.36
C MET A 143 6.21 7.96 5.84
N VAL A 144 6.62 6.79 5.36
CA VAL A 144 6.54 6.43 3.94
C VAL A 144 5.08 6.29 3.50
N GLY A 145 4.24 5.60 4.27
CA GLY A 145 2.81 5.42 4.00
C GLY A 145 2.07 6.75 3.89
N LEU A 146 2.26 7.64 4.88
CA LEU A 146 1.71 8.99 4.87
C LEU A 146 2.17 9.80 3.65
N ALA A 147 3.46 9.77 3.32
CA ALA A 147 4.01 10.54 2.20
C ALA A 147 3.51 10.04 0.83
N LEU A 148 3.48 8.72 0.63
CA LEU A 148 3.02 8.11 -0.63
C LEU A 148 1.52 8.33 -0.84
N LEU A 149 0.70 8.07 0.18
CA LEU A 149 -0.74 8.30 0.08
C LEU A 149 -1.04 9.78 -0.12
N SER A 150 -0.34 10.67 0.59
CA SER A 150 -0.49 12.11 0.38
C SER A 150 -0.17 12.51 -1.05
N TYR A 151 0.87 11.94 -1.66
CA TYR A 151 1.17 12.21 -3.06
C TYR A 151 0.06 11.70 -3.99
N VAL A 152 -0.39 10.46 -3.81
CA VAL A 152 -1.44 9.84 -4.63
C VAL A 152 -2.71 10.68 -4.61
N LEU A 153 -3.16 11.13 -3.43
CA LEU A 153 -4.37 11.95 -3.27
C LEU A 153 -4.23 13.38 -3.82
N ASN A 154 -3.01 13.90 -3.95
CA ASN A 154 -2.75 15.24 -4.48
C ASN A 154 -2.16 15.20 -5.91
N ALA A 155 -2.03 14.02 -6.52
CA ALA A 155 -1.45 13.87 -7.85
C ALA A 155 -2.38 14.52 -8.90
N PRO A 156 -1.90 15.48 -9.72
CA PRO A 156 -2.73 16.23 -10.65
C PRO A 156 -3.29 15.38 -11.82
N THR A 157 -2.72 14.21 -12.07
CA THR A 157 -3.26 13.19 -12.97
C THR A 157 -4.19 12.31 -12.15
N LEU A 158 -5.52 12.46 -12.25
CA LEU A 158 -6.29 11.79 -13.30
C LEU A 158 -7.58 12.55 -13.72
N ARG A 159 -7.53 13.87 -13.85
CA ARG A 159 -8.64 14.66 -14.41
C ARG A 159 -8.94 14.46 -15.91
N LEU A 160 -8.25 13.54 -16.60
CA LEU A 160 -8.24 13.50 -18.07
C LEU A 160 -8.70 12.19 -18.74
N SER A 161 -9.14 11.15 -18.02
CA SER A 161 -9.73 9.96 -18.69
C SER A 161 -11.25 10.02 -18.87
N ARG A 162 -11.97 10.94 -18.21
CA ARG A 162 -13.44 11.10 -18.39
C ARG A 162 -13.83 12.04 -19.54
N ARG A 163 -13.10 12.00 -20.65
CA ARG A 163 -13.56 12.57 -21.94
C ARG A 163 -13.31 11.55 -23.06
N ARG A 164 -14.08 10.46 -23.04
CA ARG A 164 -14.61 9.78 -24.22
C ARG A 164 -15.72 8.84 -23.76
N SER A 165 -16.79 8.78 -24.57
CA SER A 165 -18.04 8.05 -24.37
C SER A 165 -19.18 8.85 -23.72
N THR A 166 -19.59 9.92 -24.40
CA THR A 166 -21.02 10.20 -24.61
C THR A 166 -21.19 10.42 -26.11
N VAL A 167 -21.90 9.46 -26.72
CA VAL A 167 -22.73 9.47 -27.92
C VAL A 167 -22.26 10.33 -29.10
#